data_AF-A0A6G9QN82-F1
#
_entry.id   AF-A0A6G9QN82-F1
#
_cell.length_a   1.000
_cell.length_b   1.000
_cell.length_c   1.000
_cell.angle_alpha   90.00
_cell.angle_beta   90.00
_cell.angle_gamma   90.00
#
_symmetry.space_group_name_H-M   'P 1'
#
loop_
_entity.id
_entity.type
_entity.pdbx_description
1 polymer ?
#
loop_
_entity_poly.entity_id
_entity_poly.type
_entity_poly.pdbx_seq_one_letter_code
_entity_poly.pdbx_strand_id
1 'polypeptide(L)'
;MDIKPLRDYSTIRATEPKKLDDTSVTPSNSKAILNSQLENKPSMSVNQITKRLMNGQILAAQEKVTLASGNQSMALLYRSAIDAIDEELDLVLGENNVNKPLGGEIDYSPQATADRIVTFATGYFGLHQQQNVELDFDEQLNSFMDKISGAIEKGFNEAIAILDGLKVLEGDIAIGVEQTYQNVQSGLAKFKQDMLHFKDKTSE
;
A
#
# COMPACT_ATOMS: atom_id res chain seq x y z
N MET A 1 9.67 55.94 23.59
CA MET A 1 9.08 54.59 23.62
C MET A 1 9.22 54.07 25.04
N ASP A 2 8.08 53.91 25.70
CA ASP A 2 7.90 53.41 27.07
C ASP A 2 8.51 52.04 27.29
N ILE A 3 9.21 51.84 28.42
CA ILE A 3 9.07 50.62 29.23
C ILE A 3 9.22 50.99 30.72
N LYS A 4 8.14 50.74 31.49
CA LYS A 4 8.03 50.89 32.95
C LYS A 4 8.82 49.81 33.72
N PRO A 5 9.05 49.98 35.04
CA PRO A 5 10.06 49.22 35.79
C PRO A 5 9.48 48.21 36.83
N LEU A 6 10.40 47.41 37.39
CA LEU A 6 10.42 46.72 38.70
C LEU A 6 9.47 45.53 38.98
N ARG A 7 10.06 44.43 39.46
CA ARG A 7 9.91 44.01 40.88
C ARG A 7 10.96 42.99 41.32
N ASP A 8 11.54 43.30 42.47
CA ASP A 8 12.53 42.58 43.25
C ASP A 8 11.85 41.47 44.07
N TYR A 9 12.45 40.28 44.12
CA TYR A 9 12.02 39.15 44.94
C TYR A 9 13.16 38.75 45.88
N SER A 10 13.21 39.40 47.04
CA SER A 10 13.99 38.92 48.19
C SER A 10 13.04 38.36 49.24
N THR A 11 13.21 37.07 49.60
CA THR A 11 13.21 36.52 50.98
C THR A 11 13.50 34.99 50.97
N ILE A 12 14.79 34.69 51.04
CA ILE A 12 15.57 33.73 51.86
C ILE A 12 14.87 32.57 52.66
N ARG A 13 15.35 31.33 52.38
CA ARG A 13 15.66 30.09 53.19
C ARG A 13 14.55 29.48 54.11
N ALA A 14 14.45 28.18 54.41
CA ALA A 14 15.49 27.16 54.66
C ALA A 14 14.94 25.71 54.75
N THR A 15 15.82 24.74 54.44
CA THR A 15 16.07 23.43 55.10
C THR A 15 15.20 22.18 54.84
N GLU A 16 15.90 21.15 54.35
CA GLU A 16 15.57 19.71 54.34
C GLU A 16 16.24 19.01 55.55
N PRO A 17 15.74 17.85 56.03
CA PRO A 17 16.59 16.64 56.02
C PRO A 17 15.88 15.27 55.78
N LYS A 18 16.61 14.36 55.08
CA LYS A 18 16.69 12.85 55.03
C LYS A 18 16.03 12.03 56.20
N LYS A 19 15.64 10.73 56.15
CA LYS A 19 15.96 9.51 55.32
C LYS A 19 15.05 8.28 55.71
N LEU A 20 14.89 7.32 54.76
CA LEU A 20 14.86 5.82 54.83
C LEU A 20 13.66 4.94 55.29
N ASP A 21 13.28 4.03 54.37
CA ASP A 21 12.78 2.62 54.40
C ASP A 21 11.66 2.14 55.33
N ASP A 22 10.58 1.57 54.75
CA ASP A 22 10.25 0.14 54.89
C ASP A 22 9.17 -0.32 53.88
N THR A 23 9.34 -1.58 53.47
CA THR A 23 8.58 -2.48 52.61
C THR A 23 7.10 -2.68 52.96
N SER A 24 6.22 -2.82 51.93
CA SER A 24 5.21 -3.90 51.75
C SER A 24 3.90 -3.48 51.04
N VAL A 25 3.79 -3.95 49.79
CA VAL A 25 2.64 -4.56 49.08
C VAL A 25 1.21 -4.12 49.43
N THR A 26 0.50 -3.60 48.42
CA THR A 26 -0.93 -3.90 48.20
C THR A 26 -1.21 -4.08 46.70
N PRO A 27 -2.18 -4.94 46.32
CA PRO A 27 -2.29 -5.53 44.99
C PRO A 27 -3.24 -4.73 44.09
N SER A 28 -2.91 -4.57 42.81
CA SER A 28 -3.93 -4.28 41.80
C SER A 28 -3.51 -4.70 40.39
N ASN A 29 -4.18 -5.77 39.95
CA ASN A 29 -4.59 -6.07 38.59
C ASN A 29 -3.55 -6.01 37.47
N SER A 30 -2.99 -7.18 37.24
CA SER A 30 -2.33 -7.68 36.03
C SER A 30 -3.20 -7.63 34.77
N LYS A 31 -3.59 -6.44 34.29
CA LYS A 31 -4.15 -6.22 32.93
C LYS A 31 -3.58 -4.99 32.21
N ALA A 32 -2.53 -4.36 32.76
CA ALA A 32 -1.89 -3.18 32.17
C ALA A 32 -0.51 -3.48 31.53
N ILE A 33 -0.13 -4.76 31.40
CA ILE A 33 1.10 -5.17 30.70
C ILE A 33 0.71 -6.14 29.58
N LEU A 34 -0.06 -5.67 28.60
CA LEU A 34 -0.18 -6.35 27.31
C LEU A 34 -0.46 -5.40 26.12
N ASN A 35 -0.33 -4.08 26.31
CA ASN A 35 -0.61 -3.08 25.27
C ASN A 35 0.58 -2.19 24.89
N SER A 36 1.77 -2.41 25.43
CA SER A 36 2.96 -1.61 25.09
C SER A 36 3.80 -2.16 23.94
N GLN A 37 3.24 -3.03 23.08
CA GLN A 37 3.93 -3.60 21.91
C GLN A 37 3.20 -3.42 20.57
N LEU A 38 2.22 -2.51 20.48
CA LEU A 38 1.58 -2.16 19.20
C LEU A 38 1.89 -0.74 18.70
N GLU A 39 2.67 0.04 19.45
CA GLU A 39 3.06 1.39 19.06
C GLU A 39 4.56 1.45 18.77
N ASN A 40 4.96 0.97 17.60
CA ASN A 40 6.15 1.41 16.84
C ASN A 40 6.37 0.53 15.60
N LYS A 41 5.35 0.38 14.74
CA LYS A 41 5.66 0.05 13.34
C LYS A 41 6.11 1.34 12.65
N PRO A 42 7.31 1.40 12.05
CA PRO A 42 7.69 2.57 11.26
C PRO A 42 6.74 2.65 10.07
N SER A 43 5.79 3.60 10.13
CA SER A 43 4.98 3.96 8.97
C SER A 43 5.91 4.57 7.93
N MET A 44 6.29 3.79 6.92
CA MET A 44 7.12 4.29 5.83
C MET A 44 6.40 5.44 5.10
N SER A 45 7.11 6.53 4.85
CA SER A 45 6.63 7.61 3.98
C SER A 45 6.45 7.08 2.54
N VAL A 46 5.53 7.67 1.77
CA VAL A 46 5.34 7.37 0.34
C VAL A 46 6.66 7.42 -0.44
N ASN A 47 7.53 8.39 -0.15
CA ASN A 47 8.85 8.47 -0.80
C ASN A 47 9.76 7.28 -0.45
N GLN A 48 9.67 6.75 0.77
CA GLN A 48 10.43 5.59 1.21
C GLN A 48 9.89 4.31 0.55
N ILE A 49 8.57 4.20 0.43
CA ILE A 49 7.89 3.10 -0.28
C ILE A 49 8.32 3.09 -1.76
N THR A 50 8.20 4.23 -2.45
CA THR A 50 8.61 4.37 -3.86
C THR A 50 10.08 4.02 -4.07
N LYS A 51 10.97 4.48 -3.17
CA LYS A 51 12.40 4.16 -3.25
C LYS A 51 12.68 2.67 -3.07
N ARG A 52 11.99 2.00 -2.13
CA ARG A 52 12.15 0.55 -1.90
C ARG A 52 11.65 -0.24 -3.10
N LEU A 53 10.52 0.15 -3.70
CA LEU A 53 10.01 -0.45 -4.93
C LEU A 53 11.01 -0.32 -6.08
N MET A 54 11.57 0.87 -6.30
CA MET A 54 12.61 1.10 -7.31
C MET A 54 13.86 0.23 -7.07
N ASN A 55 14.32 0.14 -5.82
CA ASN A 55 15.46 -0.71 -5.46
C ASN A 55 15.19 -2.19 -5.74
N GLY A 56 14.00 -2.70 -5.41
CA GLY A 56 13.61 -4.08 -5.72
C GLY A 56 13.64 -4.38 -7.22
N GLN A 57 13.12 -3.47 -8.04
CA GLN A 57 13.15 -3.61 -9.51
C GLN A 57 14.58 -3.64 -10.08
N ILE A 58 15.48 -2.79 -9.56
CA ILE A 58 16.89 -2.77 -9.98
C ILE A 58 17.57 -4.10 -9.63
N LEU A 59 17.34 -4.63 -8.43
CA LEU A 59 17.92 -5.91 -8.01
C LEU A 59 17.37 -7.08 -8.84
N ALA A 60 16.08 -7.10 -9.17
CA ALA A 60 15.48 -8.11 -10.04
C ALA A 60 16.06 -8.06 -11.47
N ALA A 61 16.29 -6.87 -12.01
CA ALA A 61 16.95 -6.72 -13.31
C ALA A 61 18.41 -7.22 -13.28
N GLN A 62 19.15 -6.93 -12.20
CA GLN A 62 20.52 -7.42 -12.01
C GLN A 62 20.58 -8.93 -11.80
N GLU A 63 19.60 -9.51 -11.08
CA GLU A 63 19.46 -10.96 -10.92
C GLU A 63 19.32 -11.63 -12.29
N LYS A 64 18.45 -11.11 -13.16
CA LYS A 64 18.24 -11.65 -14.51
C LYS A 64 19.53 -11.64 -15.34
N VAL A 65 20.31 -10.56 -15.30
CA VAL A 65 21.62 -10.46 -15.98
C VAL A 65 22.65 -11.43 -15.39
N THR A 66 22.63 -11.58 -14.07
CA THR A 66 23.53 -12.48 -13.31
C THR A 66 23.22 -13.96 -13.58
N LEU A 67 21.94 -14.31 -13.70
CA LEU A 67 21.49 -15.64 -14.10
C LEU A 67 21.87 -15.94 -15.55
N ALA A 68 21.68 -14.99 -16.47
CA ALA A 68 22.07 -15.13 -17.88
C ALA A 68 23.59 -15.30 -18.06
N SER A 69 24.41 -14.79 -17.14
CA SER A 69 25.86 -14.97 -17.11
C SER A 69 26.32 -16.21 -16.33
N GLY A 70 25.40 -17.03 -15.81
CA GLY A 70 25.69 -18.29 -15.11
C GLY A 70 26.16 -18.14 -13.66
N ASN A 71 26.08 -16.93 -13.06
CA ASN A 71 26.57 -16.69 -11.70
C ASN A 71 25.47 -16.92 -10.65
N GLN A 72 25.18 -18.20 -10.38
CA GLN A 72 24.09 -18.62 -9.49
C GLN A 72 24.25 -18.10 -8.05
N SER A 73 25.47 -18.00 -7.52
CA SER A 73 25.71 -17.53 -6.15
C SER A 73 25.34 -16.06 -5.96
N MET A 74 25.61 -15.21 -6.95
CA MET A 74 25.18 -13.81 -6.92
C MET A 74 23.67 -13.68 -7.15
N ALA A 75 23.07 -14.52 -7.99
CA ALA A 75 21.61 -14.54 -8.14
C ALA A 75 20.89 -14.85 -6.82
N LEU A 76 21.40 -15.81 -6.03
CA LEU A 76 20.86 -16.11 -4.71
C LEU A 76 20.97 -14.93 -3.73
N LEU A 77 22.05 -14.15 -3.82
CA LEU A 77 22.20 -12.92 -3.03
C LEU A 77 21.16 -11.87 -3.43
N TYR A 78 20.94 -11.67 -4.74
CA TYR A 78 19.91 -10.77 -5.23
C TYR A 78 18.51 -11.21 -4.79
N ARG A 79 18.21 -12.50 -4.87
CA ARG A 79 16.93 -13.06 -4.40
C ARG A 79 16.70 -12.83 -2.92
N SER A 80 17.70 -13.13 -2.08
CA SER A 80 17.61 -12.87 -0.64
C SER A 80 17.40 -11.40 -0.30
N ALA A 81 17.97 -10.48 -1.10
CA ALA A 81 17.79 -9.04 -0.92
C ALA A 81 16.40 -8.58 -1.37
N ILE A 82 15.84 -9.16 -2.44
CA ILE A 82 14.47 -8.92 -2.90
C ILE A 82 13.47 -9.42 -1.85
N ASP A 83 13.64 -10.64 -1.33
CA ASP A 83 12.77 -11.23 -0.31
C ASP A 83 12.67 -10.34 0.95
N ALA A 84 13.80 -9.78 1.40
CA ALA A 84 13.84 -8.87 2.55
C ALA A 84 13.14 -7.52 2.28
N ILE A 85 13.22 -7.00 1.06
CA ILE A 85 12.50 -5.78 0.67
C ILE A 85 11.00 -6.05 0.64
N ASP A 86 10.59 -7.20 0.12
CA ASP A 86 9.20 -7.60 0.02
C ASP A 86 8.57 -7.82 1.41
N GLU A 87 9.25 -8.50 2.32
CA GLU A 87 8.78 -8.69 3.71
C GLU A 87 8.51 -7.34 4.38
N GLU A 88 9.41 -6.38 4.18
CA GLU A 88 9.25 -5.04 4.70
C GLU A 88 8.11 -4.24 4.03
N LEU A 89 7.89 -4.43 2.72
CA LEU A 89 6.80 -3.78 1.99
C LEU A 89 5.45 -4.40 2.32
N ASP A 90 5.36 -5.72 2.52
CA ASP A 90 4.15 -6.44 2.94
C ASP A 90 3.66 -5.94 4.30
N LEU A 91 4.57 -5.62 5.22
CA LEU A 91 4.24 -5.06 6.54
C LEU A 91 3.54 -3.68 6.48
N VAL A 92 3.69 -2.95 5.37
CA VAL A 92 3.15 -1.59 5.18
C VAL A 92 2.01 -1.53 4.17
N LEU A 93 2.08 -2.34 3.11
CA LEU A 93 1.13 -2.33 1.99
C LEU A 93 0.11 -3.48 2.06
N GLY A 94 0.30 -4.46 2.96
CA GLY A 94 -0.54 -5.64 3.08
C GLY A 94 -0.14 -6.76 2.11
N GLU A 95 -0.71 -7.95 2.31
CA GLU A 95 -0.38 -9.20 1.58
C GLU A 95 -0.65 -9.14 0.06
N ASN A 96 -1.36 -8.11 -0.42
CA ASN A 96 -1.73 -7.89 -1.82
C ASN A 96 -0.84 -6.84 -2.50
N ASN A 97 0.47 -6.90 -2.29
CA ASN A 97 1.41 -6.09 -3.05
C ASN A 97 1.31 -6.44 -4.54
N VAL A 98 0.51 -5.67 -5.29
CA VAL A 98 0.28 -5.79 -6.75
C VAL A 98 1.55 -5.78 -7.59
N ASN A 99 2.68 -5.42 -6.97
CA ASN A 99 3.99 -5.33 -7.58
C ASN A 99 4.98 -6.41 -7.15
N LYS A 100 4.64 -7.33 -6.23
CA LYS A 100 5.56 -8.34 -5.69
C LYS A 100 5.90 -9.38 -6.77
N PRO A 101 7.08 -9.34 -7.40
CA PRO A 101 7.56 -10.46 -8.20
C PRO A 101 8.24 -11.39 -7.20
N LEU A 102 7.52 -12.39 -6.71
CA LEU A 102 8.08 -13.46 -5.87
C LEU A 102 9.18 -14.21 -6.64
N GLY A 103 10.41 -13.66 -6.71
CA GLY A 103 11.58 -14.27 -7.36
C GLY A 103 11.32 -14.86 -8.75
N GLY A 104 10.33 -14.32 -9.48
CA GLY A 104 9.75 -14.92 -10.68
C GLY A 104 9.50 -13.88 -11.75
N GLU A 105 9.48 -14.34 -13.01
CA GLU A 105 9.11 -13.52 -14.15
C GLU A 105 7.70 -12.93 -13.91
N ILE A 106 7.59 -11.60 -13.99
CA ILE A 106 6.28 -10.94 -13.89
C ILE A 106 5.43 -11.49 -15.03
N ASP A 107 4.31 -12.12 -14.70
CA ASP A 107 3.39 -12.62 -15.70
C ASP A 107 2.71 -11.44 -16.40
N TYR A 108 3.13 -11.16 -17.63
CA TYR A 108 2.55 -10.15 -18.51
C TYR A 108 1.44 -10.71 -19.38
N SER A 109 0.92 -11.91 -19.07
CA SER A 109 -0.29 -12.40 -19.71
C SER A 109 -1.42 -11.37 -19.58
N PRO A 110 -2.34 -11.33 -20.56
CA PRO A 110 -3.47 -10.40 -20.52
C PRO A 110 -4.30 -10.53 -19.24
N GLN A 111 -4.46 -11.76 -18.72
CA GLN A 111 -5.19 -12.01 -17.48
C GLN A 111 -4.47 -11.46 -16.25
N ALA A 112 -3.19 -11.79 -16.06
CA ALA A 112 -2.43 -11.31 -14.91
C ALA A 112 -2.25 -9.78 -14.92
N THR A 113 -2.18 -9.18 -16.10
CA THR A 113 -2.16 -7.72 -16.24
C THR A 113 -3.52 -7.11 -15.87
N ALA A 114 -4.62 -7.71 -16.35
CA ALA A 114 -5.97 -7.26 -16.00
C ALA A 114 -6.26 -7.38 -14.49
N ASP A 115 -5.86 -8.49 -13.86
CA ASP A 115 -6.06 -8.71 -12.42
C ASP A 115 -5.34 -7.65 -11.57
N ARG A 116 -4.12 -7.25 -11.98
CA ARG A 116 -3.38 -6.16 -11.34
C ARG A 116 -4.11 -4.82 -11.47
N ILE A 117 -4.62 -4.50 -12.66
CA ILE A 117 -5.39 -3.27 -12.91
C ILE A 117 -6.67 -3.26 -12.06
N VAL A 118 -7.45 -4.34 -12.09
CA VAL A 118 -8.72 -4.45 -11.36
C VAL A 118 -8.49 -4.37 -9.86
N THR A 119 -7.49 -5.09 -9.33
CA THR A 119 -7.15 -5.06 -7.90
C THR A 119 -6.71 -3.66 -7.47
N PHE A 120 -5.82 -3.03 -8.24
CA PHE A 120 -5.36 -1.68 -7.96
C PHE A 120 -6.52 -0.68 -7.95
N ALA A 121 -7.36 -0.71 -8.98
CA ALA A 121 -8.48 0.20 -9.14
C ALA A 121 -9.54 0.04 -8.04
N THR A 122 -9.97 -1.19 -7.79
CA THR A 122 -11.04 -1.51 -6.83
C THR A 122 -10.61 -1.34 -5.37
N GLY A 123 -9.29 -1.37 -5.08
CA GLY A 123 -8.74 -1.06 -3.77
C GLY A 123 -9.10 0.35 -3.26
N TYR A 124 -9.46 1.28 -4.14
CA TYR A 124 -9.88 2.64 -3.77
C TYR A 124 -11.34 2.73 -3.33
N PHE A 125 -12.16 1.67 -3.46
CA PHE A 125 -13.57 1.73 -3.13
C PHE A 125 -13.83 2.06 -1.65
N GLY A 126 -13.02 1.53 -0.74
CA GLY A 126 -13.12 1.85 0.69
C GLY A 126 -12.92 3.34 0.99
N LEU A 127 -11.94 3.97 0.34
CA LEU A 127 -11.71 5.41 0.45
C LEU A 127 -12.88 6.20 -0.16
N HIS A 128 -13.40 5.75 -1.31
CA HIS A 128 -14.54 6.39 -1.95
C HIS A 128 -15.76 6.40 -1.03
N GLN A 129 -16.08 5.29 -0.35
CA GLN A 129 -17.18 5.24 0.62
C GLN A 129 -16.99 6.24 1.77
N GLN A 130 -15.77 6.34 2.31
CA GLN A 130 -15.46 7.29 3.39
C GLN A 130 -15.61 8.76 2.97
N GLN A 131 -15.43 9.06 1.68
CA GLN A 131 -15.52 10.41 1.14
C GLN A 131 -16.94 10.80 0.70
N ASN A 132 -17.86 9.83 0.58
CA ASN A 132 -19.21 10.03 0.07
C ASN A 132 -20.24 9.39 1.03
N VAL A 133 -20.03 9.55 2.34
CA VAL A 133 -20.85 8.93 3.40
C VAL A 133 -22.32 9.39 3.40
N GLU A 134 -22.60 10.49 2.72
CA GLU A 134 -23.93 11.04 2.50
C GLU A 134 -24.76 10.27 1.47
N LEU A 135 -24.11 9.50 0.59
CA LEU A 135 -24.75 8.67 -0.43
C LEU A 135 -25.09 7.29 0.13
N ASP A 136 -26.14 6.66 -0.40
CA ASP A 136 -26.39 5.25 -0.09
C ASP A 136 -25.36 4.32 -0.76
N PHE A 137 -25.33 3.05 -0.38
CA PHE A 137 -24.35 2.10 -0.90
C PHE A 137 -24.42 1.92 -2.42
N ASP A 138 -25.63 1.90 -3.00
CA ASP A 138 -25.79 1.68 -4.44
C ASP A 138 -25.32 2.92 -5.21
N GLU A 139 -25.60 4.12 -4.69
CA GLU A 139 -25.10 5.39 -5.22
C GLU A 139 -23.57 5.50 -5.09
N GLN A 140 -23.01 5.09 -3.95
CA GLN A 140 -21.56 5.03 -3.74
C GLN A 140 -20.89 4.07 -4.73
N LEU A 141 -21.46 2.88 -4.92
CA LEU A 141 -20.94 1.87 -5.83
C LEU A 141 -21.04 2.34 -7.29
N ASN A 142 -22.21 2.83 -7.72
CA ASN A 142 -22.40 3.27 -9.09
C ASN A 142 -21.48 4.46 -9.43
N SER A 143 -21.44 5.48 -8.58
CA SER A 143 -20.57 6.64 -8.82
C SER A 143 -19.07 6.29 -8.78
N PHE A 144 -18.66 5.31 -7.95
CA PHE A 144 -17.31 4.77 -7.98
C PHE A 144 -17.01 4.05 -9.30
N MET A 145 -17.92 3.16 -9.73
CA MET A 145 -17.76 2.39 -10.97
C MET A 145 -17.68 3.30 -12.19
N ASP A 146 -18.47 4.35 -12.25
CA ASP A 146 -18.43 5.33 -13.35
C ASP A 146 -17.08 6.04 -13.42
N LYS A 147 -16.59 6.53 -12.27
CA LYS A 147 -15.29 7.22 -12.18
C LYS A 147 -14.14 6.29 -12.57
N ILE A 148 -14.11 5.09 -12.00
CA ILE A 148 -12.99 4.17 -12.18
C ILE A 148 -12.97 3.58 -13.59
N SER A 149 -14.14 3.24 -14.15
CA SER A 149 -14.24 2.71 -15.51
C SER A 149 -13.82 3.77 -16.54
N GLY A 150 -14.25 5.03 -16.36
CA GLY A 150 -13.82 6.13 -17.23
C GLY A 150 -12.32 6.42 -17.14
N ALA A 151 -11.74 6.36 -15.94
CA ALA A 151 -10.29 6.55 -15.76
C ALA A 151 -9.48 5.42 -16.42
N ILE A 152 -9.93 4.17 -16.27
CA ILE A 152 -9.31 2.99 -16.89
C ILE A 152 -9.41 3.07 -18.41
N GLU A 153 -10.59 3.37 -18.95
CA GLU A 153 -10.82 3.51 -20.40
C GLU A 153 -9.90 4.57 -21.00
N LYS A 154 -9.81 5.75 -20.35
CA LYS A 154 -8.88 6.81 -20.76
C LYS A 154 -7.43 6.32 -20.78
N GLY A 155 -6.97 5.71 -19.69
CA GLY A 155 -5.59 5.20 -19.59
C GLY A 155 -5.30 4.12 -20.63
N PHE A 156 -6.28 3.27 -20.95
CA PHE A 156 -6.16 2.24 -21.97
C PHE A 156 -6.01 2.83 -23.37
N ASN A 157 -6.84 3.83 -23.70
CA ASN A 157 -6.76 4.53 -24.98
C ASN A 157 -5.43 5.28 -25.15
N GLU A 158 -4.92 5.90 -24.09
CA GLU A 158 -3.60 6.54 -24.09
C GLU A 158 -2.48 5.50 -24.31
N ALA A 159 -2.55 4.33 -23.67
CA ALA A 159 -1.58 3.26 -23.87
C ALA A 159 -1.60 2.71 -25.31
N ILE A 160 -2.79 2.50 -25.88
CA ILE A 160 -2.96 2.11 -27.30
C ILE A 160 -2.31 3.14 -28.21
N ALA A 161 -2.59 4.43 -28.00
CA ALA A 161 -2.03 5.51 -28.82
C ALA A 161 -0.50 5.57 -28.76
N ILE A 162 0.09 5.28 -27.59
CA ILE A 162 1.55 5.16 -27.45
C ILE A 162 2.07 3.96 -28.25
N LEU A 163 1.47 2.79 -28.11
CA LEU A 163 1.91 1.57 -28.82
C LEU A 163 1.77 1.71 -30.34
N ASP A 164 0.71 2.36 -30.82
CA ASP A 164 0.51 2.69 -32.22
C ASP A 164 1.56 3.71 -32.71
N GLY A 165 1.81 4.77 -31.93
CA GLY A 165 2.85 5.76 -32.23
C GLY A 165 4.26 5.16 -32.29
N LEU A 166 4.51 4.11 -31.50
CA LEU A 166 5.74 3.32 -31.52
C LEU A 166 5.80 2.29 -32.65
N LYS A 167 4.71 2.12 -33.43
CA LYS A 167 4.60 1.14 -34.52
C LYS A 167 4.79 -0.31 -34.05
N VAL A 168 4.40 -0.61 -32.79
CA VAL A 168 4.51 -1.97 -32.20
C VAL A 168 3.16 -2.63 -31.99
N LEU A 169 2.05 -1.92 -32.22
CA LEU A 169 0.69 -2.42 -32.02
C LEU A 169 0.24 -3.33 -33.18
N GLU A 170 0.88 -4.49 -33.30
CA GLU A 170 0.58 -5.48 -34.34
C GLU A 170 0.63 -6.90 -33.77
N GLY A 171 -0.01 -7.84 -34.45
CA GLY A 171 0.02 -9.27 -34.10
C GLY A 171 -0.37 -9.55 -32.64
N ASP A 172 0.47 -10.31 -31.95
CA ASP A 172 0.24 -10.75 -30.56
C ASP A 172 0.12 -9.58 -29.57
N ILE A 173 0.76 -8.44 -29.84
CA ILE A 173 0.66 -7.26 -28.98
C ILE A 173 -0.75 -6.67 -29.07
N ALA A 174 -1.29 -6.51 -30.28
CA ALA A 174 -2.65 -6.00 -30.47
C ALA A 174 -3.70 -6.93 -29.85
N ILE A 175 -3.52 -8.25 -30.01
CA ILE A 175 -4.41 -9.26 -29.41
C ILE A 175 -4.32 -9.22 -27.87
N GLY A 176 -3.11 -9.17 -27.32
CA GLY A 176 -2.90 -9.14 -25.87
C GLY A 176 -3.47 -7.87 -25.22
N VAL A 177 -3.35 -6.73 -25.89
CA VAL A 177 -3.98 -5.47 -25.47
C VAL A 177 -5.50 -5.64 -25.43
N GLU A 178 -6.14 -6.06 -26.53
CA GLU A 178 -7.59 -6.28 -26.56
C GLU A 178 -8.07 -7.25 -25.47
N GLN A 179 -7.39 -8.38 -25.30
CA GLN A 179 -7.72 -9.36 -24.26
C GLN A 179 -7.58 -8.77 -22.85
N THR A 180 -6.55 -7.96 -22.61
CA THR A 180 -6.35 -7.28 -21.32
C THR A 180 -7.53 -6.37 -21.03
N TYR A 181 -7.97 -5.58 -22.02
CA TYR A 181 -9.12 -4.70 -21.87
C TYR A 181 -10.39 -5.47 -21.52
N GLN A 182 -10.69 -6.54 -22.26
CA GLN A 182 -11.88 -7.38 -22.04
C GLN A 182 -11.88 -8.01 -20.63
N ASN A 183 -10.72 -8.49 -20.18
CA ASN A 183 -10.55 -9.07 -18.85
C ASN A 183 -10.74 -8.00 -17.75
N VAL A 184 -10.24 -6.78 -17.96
CA VAL A 184 -10.46 -5.66 -17.03
C VAL A 184 -11.95 -5.32 -16.92
N GLN A 185 -12.64 -5.18 -18.05
CA GLN A 185 -14.09 -4.89 -18.05
C GLN A 185 -14.87 -5.99 -17.32
N SER A 186 -14.52 -7.26 -17.57
CA SER A 186 -15.14 -8.41 -16.90
C SER A 186 -14.85 -8.41 -15.40
N GLY A 187 -13.62 -8.08 -14.98
CA GLY A 187 -13.23 -8.00 -13.58
C GLY A 187 -13.94 -6.86 -12.83
N LEU A 188 -14.11 -5.71 -13.46
CA LEU A 188 -14.90 -4.59 -12.93
C LEU A 188 -16.38 -4.94 -12.76
N ALA A 189 -16.97 -5.59 -13.77
CA ALA A 189 -18.35 -6.07 -13.69
C ALA A 189 -18.54 -7.08 -12.54
N LYS A 190 -17.60 -8.03 -12.41
CA LYS A 190 -17.59 -9.01 -11.32
C LYS A 190 -17.48 -8.32 -9.96
N PHE A 191 -16.56 -7.38 -9.80
CA PHE A 191 -16.44 -6.59 -8.56
C PHE A 191 -17.76 -5.91 -8.18
N LYS A 192 -18.41 -5.24 -9.13
CA LYS A 192 -19.70 -4.60 -8.90
C LYS A 192 -20.75 -5.61 -8.43
N GLN A 193 -20.83 -6.76 -9.08
CA GLN A 193 -21.76 -7.83 -8.70
C GLN A 193 -21.46 -8.38 -7.29
N ASP A 194 -20.19 -8.62 -6.97
CA ASP A 194 -19.77 -9.12 -5.66
C ASP A 194 -20.13 -8.13 -4.53
N MET A 195 -19.99 -6.82 -4.80
CA MET A 195 -20.39 -5.77 -3.85
C MET A 195 -21.90 -5.71 -3.63
N LEU A 196 -22.70 -5.85 -4.70
CA LEU A 196 -24.17 -5.91 -4.58
C LEU A 196 -24.62 -7.15 -3.79
N HIS A 197 -24.04 -8.32 -4.07
CA HIS A 197 -24.32 -9.54 -3.31
C HIS A 197 -23.93 -9.43 -1.83
N PHE A 198 -22.84 -8.71 -1.52
CA PHE A 198 -22.42 -8.47 -0.14
C PHE A 198 -23.46 -7.62 0.62
N LYS A 199 -23.98 -6.56 -0.02
CA LYS A 199 -25.04 -5.71 0.54
C LYS A 199 -26.28 -6.52 0.93
N ASP A 200 -26.74 -7.40 0.04
CA ASP A 200 -27.95 -8.20 0.23
C ASP A 200 -27.79 -9.14 1.44
N LYS A 201 -26.62 -9.79 1.59
CA LYS A 201 -26.34 -10.67 2.73
C LYS A 201 -26.26 -9.95 4.08
N THR A 202 -25.85 -8.68 4.10
CA THR A 202 -25.79 -7.88 5.33
C THR A 202 -27.13 -7.24 5.71
N SER A 203 -28.14 -7.37 4.85
CA SER A 203 -29.48 -6.81 5.05
C SER A 203 -30.51 -7.84 5.59
N GLU A 204 -30.13 -9.12 5.69
CA GLU A 204 -30.86 -10.19 6.39
C GLU A 204 -30.43 -10.32 7.86
#